data_AF-A0AAP0HMF1-F1
#
_entry.id   AF-A0AAP0HMF1-F1
#
_cell.length_a   1.000
_cell.length_b   1.000
_cell.length_c   1.000
_cell.angle_alpha   90.00
_cell.angle_beta   90.00
_cell.angle_gamma   90.00
#
_symmetry.space_group_name_H-M   'P 1'
#
loop_
_entity.id
_entity.type
_entity.pdbx_description
1 polymer ?
#
loop_
_entity_poly.entity_id
_entity_poly.type
_entity_poly.pdbx_seq_one_letter_code
_entity_poly.pdbx_strand_id
1 'polypeptide(L)'
;MKIFKKLHVIGCGGIEAIMKPTRGLSFLHSSSTVSVEVHSLEHEVVIAVGSNVGDRIFNFNEALKLMKSSGIRIMRHGCLYETKPAYVLDQPLFLNTAVRGFTKLAPHDLLAVLKKIEKDMGRTGGIRYGPRPIDLDILFYGKFNVQSETLIVPHERIWERPFVLAPLIDLLGSAVDNDTVASWHSYSRKTGGLFEAWEKLGGESLIGRHELRRVLPVGKQLLDWSERTRVMGILNLTPDSFSDGGKYQSVEAAVSQVRLMISEGADIIDIGAQSTRPFATMISADEELDRVLPVVEALLELPEMEGKFLSVDTFHSKVAQEAVSKGVHLVNDVSSGQLDPNMFSVVASLGVPYVMMHMRGDPSTMQNDGNLHYENVCKQVASELYLHIRDAESSGIPAWRLIIDPGIGFSKKTKHNLEILSGLETIREEFSVKSLAASHVPILVGPSRKRFLGDICNRPNAIDRDPATVSAVTSGILNGANIVRVHNVRDNLDAARLCDALLKYRQSYL
;
A
#
# COMPACT_ATOMS: atom_id res chain seq x y z
N MET A 1 -3.96 -15.58 -10.93
CA MET A 1 -5.00 -15.51 -11.98
C MET A 1 -5.93 -16.73 -11.87
N LYS A 2 -6.88 -16.67 -10.94
CA LYS A 2 -8.09 -17.51 -10.86
C LYS A 2 -9.12 -16.91 -9.87
N ILE A 3 -9.14 -15.59 -9.71
CA ILE A 3 -9.97 -14.91 -8.70
C ILE A 3 -11.42 -14.68 -9.19
N PHE A 4 -11.71 -14.78 -10.50
CA PHE A 4 -13.07 -14.55 -11.02
C PHE A 4 -13.65 -15.80 -11.70
N LYS A 5 -14.06 -16.80 -10.92
CA LYS A 5 -15.09 -17.77 -11.34
C LYS A 5 -15.63 -18.57 -10.15
N LYS A 6 -16.61 -17.98 -9.44
CA LYS A 6 -17.83 -18.61 -8.88
C LYS A 6 -18.39 -17.75 -7.75
N LEU A 7 -19.40 -16.94 -8.04
CA LEU A 7 -20.34 -16.43 -7.04
C LEU A 7 -21.73 -16.96 -7.42
N HIS A 8 -22.27 -17.84 -6.59
CA HIS A 8 -23.66 -18.28 -6.66
C HIS A 8 -24.54 -17.27 -5.93
N VAL A 9 -25.64 -16.89 -6.58
CA VAL A 9 -26.70 -16.06 -6.01
C VAL A 9 -27.48 -16.91 -5.00
N ILE A 10 -27.50 -16.51 -3.73
CA ILE A 10 -28.40 -17.08 -2.71
C ILE A 10 -29.51 -16.05 -2.48
N GLY A 11 -30.76 -16.45 -2.77
CA GLY A 11 -31.95 -15.63 -2.57
C GLY A 11 -32.33 -15.50 -1.09
N CYS A 12 -32.75 -14.30 -0.70
CA CYS A 12 -33.26 -14.00 0.64
C CYS A 12 -34.68 -14.57 0.83
N GLY A 13 -34.86 -15.43 1.84
CA GLY A 13 -36.15 -15.74 2.44
C GLY A 13 -36.51 -14.70 3.50
N GLY A 14 -37.75 -14.20 3.45
CA GLY A 14 -38.29 -13.22 4.39
C GLY A 14 -38.65 -13.80 5.76
N ILE A 15 -38.57 -12.96 6.78
CA ILE A 15 -39.11 -13.22 8.12
C ILE A 15 -39.95 -12.00 8.51
N GLU A 16 -41.26 -12.23 8.70
CA GLU A 16 -42.22 -11.28 9.24
C GLU A 16 -42.09 -11.22 10.77
N ALA A 17 -42.09 -10.02 11.35
CA ALA A 17 -42.22 -9.80 12.79
C ALA A 17 -43.45 -8.92 13.07
N ILE A 18 -44.35 -9.46 13.89
CA ILE A 18 -45.64 -8.91 14.30
C ILE A 18 -45.42 -7.93 15.48
N MET A 19 -45.92 -6.69 15.37
CA MET A 19 -45.93 -5.71 16.46
C MET A 19 -47.38 -5.28 16.79
N LYS A 20 -47.78 -5.42 18.06
CA LYS A 20 -49.09 -4.97 18.61
C LYS A 20 -49.03 -3.51 19.09
N PRO A 21 -50.13 -2.73 19.07
CA PRO A 21 -50.13 -1.33 19.47
C PRO A 21 -50.65 -1.11 20.90
N THR A 22 -50.14 -0.07 21.58
CA THR A 22 -50.78 0.55 22.76
C THR A 22 -50.80 2.07 22.59
N ARG A 23 -51.96 2.67 22.89
CA ARG A 23 -52.24 4.13 22.87
C ARG A 23 -52.11 4.71 24.28
N GLY A 24 -51.73 5.98 24.40
CA GLY A 24 -51.93 6.76 25.63
C GLY A 24 -51.31 8.17 25.68
N LEU A 25 -52.09 9.16 25.22
CA LEU A 25 -52.23 10.59 25.56
C LEU A 25 -51.04 11.56 25.84
N SER A 26 -51.32 12.79 25.40
CA SER A 26 -50.57 14.04 25.24
C SER A 26 -50.40 14.93 26.48
N PHE A 27 -49.35 15.76 26.49
CA PHE A 27 -49.37 17.13 27.05
C PHE A 27 -48.50 18.08 26.19
N LEU A 28 -49.01 19.29 25.93
CA LEU A 28 -48.37 20.40 25.21
C LEU A 28 -47.56 21.28 26.18
N HIS A 29 -46.35 21.73 25.82
CA HIS A 29 -45.97 23.16 25.80
C HIS A 29 -44.50 23.44 25.42
N SER A 30 -44.37 24.61 24.79
CA SER A 30 -43.18 25.44 24.52
C SER A 30 -42.33 25.11 23.28
N SER A 31 -42.46 25.99 22.30
CA SER A 31 -41.60 26.13 21.13
C SER A 31 -40.24 26.67 21.55
N SER A 32 -39.20 25.86 21.41
CA SER A 32 -37.85 26.35 21.17
C SER A 32 -37.69 26.46 19.65
N THR A 33 -37.41 27.66 19.15
CA THR A 33 -36.92 27.90 17.79
C THR A 33 -35.68 27.03 17.57
N VAL A 34 -35.87 25.89 16.91
CA VAL A 34 -34.78 25.06 16.41
C VAL A 34 -34.23 25.81 15.21
N SER A 35 -33.09 26.48 15.39
CA SER A 35 -32.22 26.83 14.28
C SER A 35 -31.74 25.53 13.66
N VAL A 36 -32.40 25.11 12.58
CA VAL A 36 -31.89 24.05 11.72
C VAL A 36 -30.68 24.63 11.02
N GLU A 37 -29.49 24.39 11.56
CA GLU A 37 -28.27 24.47 10.77
C GLU A 37 -28.44 23.46 9.63
N VAL A 38 -28.75 23.95 8.44
CA VAL A 38 -28.69 23.16 7.21
C VAL A 38 -27.21 22.87 6.98
N HIS A 39 -26.70 21.81 7.59
CA HIS A 39 -25.41 21.26 7.22
C HIS A 39 -25.49 20.92 5.72
N SER A 40 -24.77 21.68 4.90
CA SER A 40 -24.59 21.35 3.48
C SER A 40 -24.14 19.88 3.40
N LEU A 41 -24.96 19.04 2.76
CA LEU A 41 -24.70 17.61 2.65
C LEU A 41 -23.34 17.38 1.97
N GLU A 42 -22.44 16.65 2.62
CA GLU A 42 -21.21 16.19 1.96
C GLU A 42 -21.57 15.16 0.90
N HIS A 43 -20.97 15.30 -0.27
CA HIS A 43 -21.12 14.36 -1.38
C HIS A 43 -19.84 13.60 -1.60
N GLU A 44 -20.00 12.29 -1.77
CA GLU A 44 -18.91 11.39 -2.14
C GLU A 44 -18.53 11.59 -3.61
N VAL A 45 -17.24 11.69 -3.91
CA VAL A 45 -16.74 11.96 -5.27
C VAL A 45 -15.62 11.00 -5.63
N VAL A 46 -15.50 10.72 -6.93
CA VAL A 46 -14.33 10.03 -7.49
C VAL A 46 -13.70 10.93 -8.53
N ILE A 47 -12.39 11.17 -8.38
CA ILE A 47 -11.61 12.04 -9.27
C ILE A 47 -10.47 11.23 -9.86
N ALA A 48 -10.37 11.18 -11.18
CA ALA A 48 -9.19 10.66 -11.87
C ALA A 48 -8.07 11.71 -11.86
N VAL A 49 -6.84 11.25 -11.70
CA VAL A 49 -5.65 12.10 -11.64
C VAL A 49 -4.62 11.57 -12.65
N GLY A 50 -4.18 12.41 -13.57
CA GLY A 50 -3.22 12.05 -14.63
C GLY A 50 -2.10 13.07 -14.79
N SER A 51 -0.86 12.62 -15.04
CA SER A 51 0.30 13.50 -15.27
C SER A 51 1.31 12.84 -16.22
N ASN A 52 1.84 13.60 -17.18
CA ASN A 52 2.92 13.13 -18.06
C ASN A 52 4.03 14.15 -18.33
N VAL A 53 4.05 15.28 -17.62
CA VAL A 53 5.07 16.33 -17.77
C VAL A 53 5.71 16.64 -16.43
N GLY A 54 7.03 16.84 -16.41
CA GLY A 54 7.79 17.17 -15.22
C GLY A 54 7.90 16.00 -14.22
N ASP A 55 8.03 16.32 -12.93
CA ASP A 55 7.98 15.33 -11.86
C ASP A 55 6.54 14.93 -11.57
N ARG A 56 6.12 13.81 -12.18
CA ARG A 56 4.75 13.30 -12.13
C ARG A 56 4.31 12.94 -10.71
N ILE A 57 5.22 12.49 -9.84
CA ILE A 57 4.90 12.14 -8.45
C ILE A 57 4.76 13.40 -7.60
N PHE A 58 5.65 14.38 -7.79
CA PHE A 58 5.50 15.69 -7.16
C PHE A 58 4.17 16.34 -7.56
N ASN A 59 3.82 16.30 -8.85
CA ASN A 59 2.55 16.84 -9.35
C ASN A 59 1.34 16.17 -8.67
N PHE A 60 1.38 14.86 -8.45
CA PHE A 60 0.31 14.16 -7.74
C PHE A 60 0.22 14.61 -6.27
N ASN A 61 1.35 14.67 -5.56
CA ASN A 61 1.37 15.12 -4.16
C ASN A 61 0.82 16.54 -4.01
N GLU A 62 1.24 17.46 -4.89
CA GLU A 62 0.79 18.86 -4.83
C GLU A 62 -0.69 18.99 -5.23
N ALA A 63 -1.17 18.23 -6.22
CA ALA A 63 -2.58 18.19 -6.57
C ALA A 63 -3.46 17.72 -5.40
N LEU A 64 -3.06 16.66 -4.69
CA LEU A 64 -3.80 16.17 -3.51
C LEU A 64 -3.81 17.19 -2.37
N LYS A 65 -2.69 17.89 -2.14
CA LYS A 65 -2.61 18.98 -1.16
C LYS A 65 -3.53 20.15 -1.53
N LEU A 66 -3.54 20.56 -2.79
CA LEU A 66 -4.40 21.64 -3.28
C LEU A 66 -5.89 21.27 -3.22
N MET A 67 -6.23 20.02 -3.55
CA MET A 67 -7.59 19.48 -3.36
C MET A 67 -8.03 19.56 -1.90
N LYS A 68 -7.17 19.11 -0.97
CA LYS A 68 -7.43 19.19 0.48
C LYS A 68 -7.67 20.63 0.93
N SER A 69 -6.82 21.57 0.52
CA SER A 69 -6.99 23.00 0.84
C SER A 69 -8.24 23.63 0.21
N SER A 70 -8.79 23.01 -0.84
CA SER A 70 -9.99 23.48 -1.54
C SER A 70 -11.27 22.81 -1.05
N GLY A 71 -11.24 22.09 0.09
CA GLY A 71 -12.44 21.46 0.67
C GLY A 71 -12.80 20.10 0.08
N ILE A 72 -11.82 19.37 -0.47
CA ILE A 72 -11.97 17.99 -0.95
C ILE A 72 -11.21 17.07 0.01
N ARG A 73 -11.93 16.30 0.82
CA ARG A 73 -11.35 15.37 1.79
C ARG A 73 -11.18 13.99 1.16
N ILE A 74 -9.95 13.67 0.74
CA ILE A 74 -9.61 12.36 0.19
C ILE A 74 -9.59 11.30 1.31
N MET A 75 -10.20 10.15 1.03
CA MET A 75 -10.34 9.04 1.98
C MET A 75 -9.74 7.73 1.47
N ARG A 76 -9.62 7.55 0.15
CA ARG A 76 -9.00 6.36 -0.47
C ARG A 76 -8.25 6.72 -1.74
N HIS A 77 -7.24 5.92 -2.03
CA HIS A 77 -6.39 6.06 -3.20
C HIS A 77 -6.39 4.77 -4.00
N GLY A 78 -6.49 4.87 -5.33
CA GLY A 78 -6.21 3.74 -6.21
C GLY A 78 -4.71 3.43 -6.23
N CYS A 79 -4.30 2.38 -6.94
CA CYS A 79 -2.88 2.21 -7.25
C CYS A 79 -2.40 3.26 -8.27
N LEU A 80 -1.09 3.37 -8.45
CA LEU A 80 -0.51 4.14 -9.55
C LEU A 80 -0.31 3.25 -10.77
N TYR A 81 -0.63 3.79 -11.93
CA TYR A 81 -0.47 3.12 -13.21
C TYR A 81 0.37 3.96 -14.17
N GLU A 82 1.48 3.41 -14.66
CA GLU A 82 2.21 4.00 -15.77
C GLU A 82 1.73 3.42 -17.10
N THR A 83 1.38 4.30 -18.05
CA THR A 83 0.81 3.90 -19.34
C THR A 83 1.39 4.67 -20.51
N LYS A 84 1.34 4.06 -21.70
CA LYS A 84 1.56 4.79 -22.94
C LYS A 84 0.44 5.81 -23.17
N PRO A 85 0.72 6.89 -23.92
CA PRO A 85 -0.31 7.82 -24.36
C PRO A 85 -1.37 7.14 -25.23
N ALA A 86 -2.65 7.46 -25.00
CA ALA A 86 -3.76 6.79 -25.69
C ALA A 86 -4.19 7.46 -27.01
N TYR A 87 -3.83 8.73 -27.24
CA TYR A 87 -4.34 9.51 -28.38
C TYR A 87 -3.22 10.20 -29.16
N VAL A 88 -2.51 11.13 -28.52
CA VAL A 88 -1.28 11.72 -29.09
C VAL A 88 -0.13 10.79 -28.69
N LEU A 89 0.40 10.01 -29.62
CA LEU A 89 1.35 8.93 -29.30
C LEU A 89 2.78 9.44 -29.03
N ASP A 90 3.15 10.57 -29.63
CA ASP A 90 4.46 11.19 -29.46
C ASP A 90 4.47 12.13 -28.23
N GLN A 91 4.40 11.53 -27.05
CA GLN A 91 4.53 12.24 -25.77
C GLN A 91 5.02 11.30 -24.65
N PRO A 92 5.50 11.84 -23.51
CA PRO A 92 5.96 11.01 -22.41
C PRO A 92 4.85 10.12 -21.82
N LEU A 93 5.25 9.05 -21.13
CA LEU A 93 4.35 8.13 -20.44
C LEU A 93 3.52 8.86 -19.38
N PHE A 94 2.24 8.49 -19.29
CA PHE A 94 1.35 8.98 -18.26
C PHE A 94 1.51 8.17 -16.98
N LEU A 95 1.46 8.87 -15.86
CA LEU A 95 1.08 8.30 -14.58
C LEU A 95 -0.39 8.59 -14.35
N ASN A 96 -1.17 7.58 -13.95
CA ASN A 96 -2.61 7.67 -13.73
C ASN A 96 -2.99 7.04 -12.39
N THR A 97 -3.99 7.62 -11.73
CA THR A 97 -4.68 7.04 -10.58
C THR A 97 -6.08 7.64 -10.44
N ALA A 98 -6.80 7.25 -9.40
CA ALA A 98 -8.07 7.82 -9.00
C ALA A 98 -8.11 7.93 -7.48
N VAL A 99 -8.85 8.91 -6.98
CA VAL A 99 -9.06 9.13 -5.55
C VAL A 99 -10.54 9.20 -5.25
N ARG A 100 -10.94 8.65 -4.09
CA ARG A 100 -12.29 8.71 -3.54
C ARG A 100 -12.29 9.61 -2.31
N GLY A 101 -13.24 10.53 -2.23
CA GLY A 101 -13.30 11.50 -1.15
C GLY A 101 -14.67 12.12 -0.98
N PHE A 102 -14.74 13.17 -0.16
CA PHE A 102 -15.95 13.92 0.12
C PHE A 102 -15.74 15.41 -0.12
N THR A 103 -16.78 16.10 -0.57
CA THR A 103 -16.79 17.56 -0.70
C THR A 103 -18.17 18.15 -0.44
N LYS A 104 -18.21 19.43 -0.04
CA LYS A 104 -19.43 20.23 0.10
C LYS A 104 -19.71 21.10 -1.14
N LEU A 105 -18.77 21.14 -2.08
CA LEU A 105 -18.89 21.90 -3.32
C LEU A 105 -19.91 21.26 -4.24
N ALA A 106 -20.78 22.06 -4.88
CA ALA A 106 -21.66 21.57 -5.92
C ALA A 106 -20.85 21.05 -7.13
N PRO A 107 -21.42 20.21 -8.03
CA PRO A 107 -20.68 19.59 -9.13
C PRO A 107 -19.90 20.58 -10.01
N HIS A 108 -20.52 21.72 -10.34
CA HIS A 108 -19.89 22.76 -11.17
C HIS A 108 -18.83 23.56 -10.41
N ASP A 109 -19.02 23.78 -9.10
CA ASP A 109 -18.01 24.43 -8.25
C ASP A 109 -16.78 23.52 -8.07
N LEU A 110 -17.01 22.22 -7.89
CA LEU A 110 -15.95 21.21 -7.87
C LEU A 110 -15.16 21.23 -9.19
N LEU A 111 -15.85 21.23 -10.33
CA LEU A 111 -15.18 21.34 -11.63
C LEU A 111 -14.34 22.62 -11.73
N ALA A 112 -14.89 23.77 -11.32
CA ALA A 112 -14.18 25.05 -11.34
C ALA A 112 -12.92 25.03 -10.47
N VAL A 113 -13.00 24.45 -9.28
CA VAL A 113 -11.87 24.24 -8.37
C VAL A 113 -10.80 23.35 -9.02
N LEU A 114 -11.18 22.20 -9.59
CA LEU A 114 -10.22 21.30 -10.23
C LEU A 114 -9.53 21.97 -11.43
N LYS A 115 -10.27 22.74 -12.24
CA LYS A 115 -9.68 23.52 -13.35
C LYS A 115 -8.77 24.64 -12.87
N LYS A 116 -9.06 25.26 -11.73
CA LYS A 116 -8.15 26.22 -11.09
C LYS A 116 -6.85 25.53 -10.65
N ILE A 117 -6.93 24.37 -9.99
CA ILE A 117 -5.75 23.58 -9.59
C ILE A 117 -4.91 23.23 -10.82
N GLU A 118 -5.52 22.71 -11.88
CA GLU A 118 -4.83 22.42 -13.14
C GLU A 118 -4.07 23.64 -13.68
N LYS A 119 -4.73 24.80 -13.72
CA LYS A 119 -4.15 26.06 -14.21
C LYS A 119 -2.98 26.53 -13.33
N ASP A 120 -3.16 26.50 -12.00
CA ASP A 120 -2.14 26.92 -11.04
C ASP A 120 -0.89 26.02 -11.10
N MET A 121 -1.08 24.74 -11.45
CA MET A 121 0.00 23.78 -11.69
C MET A 121 0.59 23.85 -13.11
N GLY A 122 0.25 24.88 -13.89
CA GLY A 122 0.88 25.16 -15.19
C GLY A 122 0.19 24.54 -16.40
N ARG A 123 -1.05 24.03 -16.28
CA ARG A 123 -1.82 23.62 -17.46
C ARG A 123 -2.22 24.84 -18.29
N THR A 124 -1.66 24.95 -19.48
CA THR A 124 -2.01 25.96 -20.47
C THR A 124 -3.00 25.42 -21.50
N GLY A 125 -3.68 26.31 -22.25
CA GLY A 125 -4.57 25.94 -23.37
C GLY A 125 -3.79 25.35 -24.55
N GLY A 126 -3.37 24.09 -24.43
CA GLY A 126 -2.65 23.32 -25.45
C GLY A 126 -3.55 22.42 -26.29
N ILE A 127 -2.91 21.53 -27.06
CA ILE A 127 -3.60 20.56 -27.92
C ILE A 127 -4.47 19.62 -27.07
N ARG A 128 -5.70 19.35 -27.52
CA ARG A 128 -6.59 18.36 -26.90
C ARG A 128 -5.88 17.00 -26.82
N TYR A 129 -5.83 16.42 -25.62
CA TYR A 129 -5.09 15.17 -25.33
C TYR A 129 -3.55 15.27 -25.34
N GLY A 130 -3.01 16.48 -25.38
CA GLY A 130 -1.57 16.73 -25.32
C GLY A 130 -0.96 16.59 -23.91
N PRO A 131 0.36 16.80 -23.81
CA PRO A 131 1.12 16.72 -22.57
C PRO A 131 0.65 17.75 -21.55
N ARG A 132 0.59 17.37 -20.27
CA ARG A 132 0.22 18.29 -19.19
C ARG A 132 0.82 17.91 -17.84
N PRO A 133 1.11 18.92 -16.99
CA PRO A 133 1.56 18.67 -15.62
C PRO A 133 0.51 17.91 -14.80
N ILE A 134 -0.78 18.21 -14.97
CA ILE A 134 -1.87 17.52 -14.26
C ILE A 134 -3.20 17.57 -15.04
N ASP A 135 -3.98 16.49 -14.93
CA ASP A 135 -5.37 16.31 -15.41
C ASP A 135 -6.23 15.80 -14.28
N LEU A 136 -7.34 16.48 -14.00
CA LEU A 136 -8.27 16.18 -12.92
C LEU A 136 -9.69 16.09 -13.48
N ASP A 137 -10.22 14.87 -13.54
CA ASP A 137 -11.55 14.59 -14.10
C ASP A 137 -12.49 14.01 -13.03
N ILE A 138 -13.69 14.58 -12.90
CA ILE A 138 -14.74 14.05 -12.02
C ILE A 138 -15.34 12.81 -12.69
N LEU A 139 -15.09 11.62 -12.12
CA LEU A 139 -15.64 10.36 -12.63
C LEU A 139 -17.07 10.13 -12.12
N PHE A 140 -17.30 10.34 -10.82
CA PHE A 140 -18.58 10.19 -10.16
C PHE A 140 -18.80 11.29 -9.12
N TYR A 141 -20.07 11.64 -8.88
CA TYR A 141 -20.50 12.61 -7.88
C TYR A 141 -21.80 12.14 -7.21
N GLY A 142 -21.69 11.68 -5.97
CA GLY A 142 -22.76 11.06 -5.20
C GLY A 142 -23.50 9.99 -6.01
N LYS A 143 -24.83 10.02 -5.90
CA LYS A 143 -25.76 9.20 -6.70
C LYS A 143 -26.34 9.98 -7.89
N PHE A 144 -25.65 11.03 -8.34
CA PHE A 144 -26.19 11.97 -9.30
C PHE A 144 -25.73 11.67 -10.72
N ASN A 145 -26.64 11.89 -11.66
CA ASN A 145 -26.34 12.03 -13.08
C ASN A 145 -26.43 13.52 -13.43
N VAL A 146 -25.30 14.12 -13.78
CA VAL A 146 -25.19 15.53 -14.14
C VAL A 146 -24.98 15.62 -15.64
N GLN A 147 -25.85 16.34 -16.33
CA GLN A 147 -25.74 16.62 -17.76
C GLN A 147 -25.87 18.12 -17.96
N SER A 148 -24.82 18.74 -18.49
CA SER A 148 -24.78 20.16 -18.84
C SER A 148 -23.79 20.38 -19.97
N GLU A 149 -23.78 21.56 -20.58
CA GLU A 149 -22.85 21.90 -21.66
C GLU A 149 -21.37 21.80 -21.23
N THR A 150 -21.10 21.98 -19.93
CA THR A 150 -19.73 22.06 -19.39
C THR A 150 -19.33 20.87 -18.51
N LEU A 151 -20.29 20.04 -18.07
CA LEU A 151 -20.04 18.92 -17.16
C LEU A 151 -20.99 17.75 -17.43
N ILE A 152 -20.39 16.56 -17.59
CA ILE A 152 -21.06 15.27 -17.71
C ILE A 152 -20.55 14.35 -16.59
N VAL A 153 -21.44 13.88 -15.72
CA VAL A 153 -21.15 12.90 -14.65
C VAL A 153 -22.24 11.82 -14.65
N PRO A 154 -21.91 10.51 -14.66
CA PRO A 154 -20.56 9.94 -14.70
C PRO A 154 -19.78 10.31 -15.96
N HIS A 155 -18.46 10.40 -15.85
CA HIS A 155 -17.62 10.77 -16.98
C HIS A 155 -17.78 9.78 -18.14
N GLU A 156 -18.15 10.28 -19.32
CA GLU A 156 -18.58 9.44 -20.45
C GLU A 156 -17.51 8.45 -20.94
N ARG A 157 -16.23 8.79 -20.77
CA ARG A 157 -15.08 7.99 -21.25
C ARG A 157 -14.52 6.99 -20.24
N ILE A 158 -15.16 6.79 -19.09
CA ILE A 158 -14.75 5.74 -18.13
C ILE A 158 -14.70 4.38 -18.83
N TRP A 159 -15.69 4.12 -19.69
CA TRP A 159 -15.97 2.81 -20.28
C TRP A 159 -15.00 2.37 -21.37
N GLU A 160 -14.15 3.27 -21.86
CA GLU A 160 -13.22 3.02 -22.98
C GLU A 160 -11.75 3.12 -22.57
N ARG A 161 -11.45 3.50 -21.33
CA ARG A 161 -10.09 3.83 -20.87
C ARG A 161 -9.62 2.89 -19.76
N PRO A 162 -8.78 1.90 -20.06
CA PRO A 162 -8.19 1.02 -19.05
C PRO A 162 -7.46 1.78 -17.93
N PHE A 163 -6.74 2.85 -18.30
CA PHE A 163 -5.99 3.70 -17.36
C PHE A 163 -6.86 4.58 -16.45
N VAL A 164 -8.17 4.66 -16.71
CA VAL A 164 -9.17 5.29 -15.81
C VAL A 164 -9.91 4.22 -15.01
N LEU A 165 -10.30 3.12 -15.67
CA LEU A 165 -11.12 2.08 -15.06
C LEU A 165 -10.33 1.24 -14.04
N ALA A 166 -9.06 0.90 -14.30
CA ALA A 166 -8.22 0.17 -13.35
C ALA A 166 -8.09 0.88 -11.98
N PRO A 167 -7.62 2.15 -11.91
CA PRO A 167 -7.54 2.84 -10.63
C PRO A 167 -8.91 3.17 -10.02
N LEU A 168 -9.98 3.28 -10.81
CA LEU A 168 -11.35 3.39 -10.28
C LEU A 168 -11.77 2.11 -9.55
N ILE A 169 -11.46 0.94 -10.12
CA ILE A 169 -11.76 -0.36 -9.51
C ILE A 169 -11.00 -0.53 -8.19
N ASP A 170 -9.74 -0.07 -8.12
CA ASP A 170 -8.93 -0.12 -6.90
C ASP A 170 -9.60 0.56 -5.68
N LEU A 171 -10.41 1.60 -5.91
CA LEU A 171 -11.12 2.34 -4.86
C LEU A 171 -12.28 1.56 -4.23
N LEU A 172 -12.71 0.47 -4.88
CA LEU A 172 -13.86 -0.34 -4.48
C LEU A 172 -13.42 -1.58 -3.69
N GLY A 173 -14.34 -2.15 -2.92
CA GLY A 173 -14.23 -3.51 -2.42
C GLY A 173 -14.96 -4.49 -3.35
N SER A 174 -14.62 -5.78 -3.27
CA SER A 174 -15.35 -6.84 -3.96
C SER A 174 -16.79 -6.99 -3.45
N ALA A 175 -17.06 -6.52 -2.22
CA ALA A 175 -18.40 -6.29 -1.72
C ALA A 175 -18.81 -4.82 -1.92
N VAL A 176 -20.05 -4.60 -2.37
CA VAL A 176 -20.65 -3.26 -2.42
C VAL A 176 -20.76 -2.72 -0.99
N ASP A 177 -20.04 -1.64 -0.71
CA ASP A 177 -19.88 -1.11 0.64
C ASP A 177 -20.98 -0.10 1.03
N ASN A 178 -21.60 0.57 0.05
CA ASN A 178 -22.70 1.50 0.27
C ASN A 178 -23.60 1.69 -0.98
N ASP A 179 -24.76 2.34 -0.80
CA ASP A 179 -25.69 2.64 -1.88
C ASP A 179 -25.11 3.54 -2.99
N THR A 180 -24.14 4.39 -2.66
CA THR A 180 -23.50 5.29 -3.62
C THR A 180 -22.70 4.49 -4.64
N VAL A 181 -21.90 3.52 -4.16
CA VAL A 181 -21.18 2.57 -4.99
C VAL A 181 -22.14 1.70 -5.78
N ALA A 182 -23.25 1.24 -5.17
CA ALA A 182 -24.31 0.53 -5.90
C ALA A 182 -24.83 1.34 -7.10
N SER A 183 -25.01 2.65 -6.91
CA SER A 183 -25.38 3.57 -8.00
C SER A 183 -24.29 3.67 -9.07
N TRP A 184 -23.01 3.70 -8.70
CA TRP A 184 -21.91 3.72 -9.67
C TRP A 184 -21.86 2.46 -10.53
N HIS A 185 -22.12 1.29 -9.93
CA HIS A 185 -22.26 0.04 -10.68
C HIS A 185 -23.42 0.10 -11.68
N SER A 186 -24.57 0.67 -11.32
CA SER A 186 -25.73 0.72 -12.22
C SER A 186 -25.51 1.60 -13.46
N TYR A 187 -24.61 2.59 -13.37
CA TYR A 187 -24.31 3.49 -14.49
C TYR A 187 -23.48 2.87 -15.62
N SER A 188 -22.83 1.71 -15.43
CA SER A 188 -21.98 1.12 -16.47
C SER A 188 -22.75 0.63 -17.71
N ARG A 189 -24.09 0.64 -17.66
CA ARG A 189 -24.99 0.05 -18.67
C ARG A 189 -24.74 -1.44 -18.91
N LYS A 190 -23.92 -2.10 -18.08
CA LYS A 190 -23.62 -3.55 -18.11
C LYS A 190 -24.23 -4.23 -16.89
N THR A 191 -24.64 -5.48 -17.06
CA THR A 191 -25.29 -6.29 -16.02
C THR A 191 -24.43 -6.52 -14.79
N GLY A 192 -23.11 -6.64 -14.94
CA GLY A 192 -22.13 -6.83 -13.86
C GLY A 192 -21.40 -5.56 -13.42
N GLY A 193 -21.97 -4.38 -13.73
CA GLY A 193 -21.49 -3.10 -13.21
C GLY A 193 -20.07 -2.72 -13.66
N LEU A 194 -19.31 -2.07 -12.78
CA LEU A 194 -17.94 -1.63 -13.03
C LEU A 194 -16.96 -2.80 -13.25
N PHE A 195 -17.11 -3.89 -12.50
CA PHE A 195 -16.24 -5.06 -12.64
C PHE A 195 -16.35 -5.72 -14.02
N GLU A 196 -17.57 -5.92 -14.53
CA GLU A 196 -17.73 -6.46 -15.89
C GLU A 196 -17.21 -5.49 -16.97
N ALA A 197 -17.33 -4.19 -16.74
CA ALA A 197 -16.72 -3.19 -17.63
C ALA A 197 -15.20 -3.31 -17.66
N TRP A 198 -14.57 -3.56 -16.50
CA TRP A 198 -13.11 -3.77 -16.40
C TRP A 198 -12.66 -5.04 -17.11
N GLU A 199 -13.33 -6.17 -16.84
CA GLU A 199 -13.02 -7.46 -17.48
C GLU A 199 -13.15 -7.39 -19.01
N LYS A 200 -14.11 -6.63 -19.56
CA LYS A 200 -14.26 -6.45 -21.01
C LYS A 200 -13.13 -5.67 -21.66
N LEU A 201 -12.47 -4.78 -20.93
CA LEU A 201 -11.27 -4.10 -21.41
C LEU A 201 -10.04 -5.00 -21.31
N GLY A 202 -10.13 -6.15 -20.64
CA GLY A 202 -9.05 -7.12 -20.45
C GLY A 202 -8.74 -7.42 -18.98
N GLY A 203 -9.34 -6.69 -18.04
CA GLY A 203 -9.21 -6.94 -16.61
C GLY A 203 -7.76 -6.89 -16.11
N GLU A 204 -7.50 -7.61 -15.01
CA GLU A 204 -6.15 -7.75 -14.44
C GLU A 204 -5.11 -8.32 -15.43
N SER A 205 -5.54 -9.00 -16.50
CA SER A 205 -4.61 -9.56 -17.51
C SER A 205 -3.88 -8.50 -18.34
N LEU A 206 -4.37 -7.25 -18.33
CA LEU A 206 -3.69 -6.11 -18.96
C LEU A 206 -2.48 -5.63 -18.16
N ILE A 207 -2.47 -5.86 -16.84
CA ILE A 207 -1.45 -5.30 -15.95
C ILE A 207 -0.15 -6.08 -16.12
N GLY A 208 0.95 -5.36 -16.29
CA GLY A 208 2.28 -5.93 -16.54
C GLY A 208 2.56 -6.24 -18.01
N ARG A 209 1.59 -6.00 -18.91
CA ARG A 209 1.83 -5.93 -20.36
C ARG A 209 2.27 -4.52 -20.73
N HIS A 210 2.95 -4.35 -21.87
CA HIS A 210 3.63 -3.12 -22.33
C HIS A 210 2.81 -1.80 -22.37
N GLU A 211 1.54 -1.80 -21.97
CA GLU A 211 0.61 -0.69 -22.05
C GLU A 211 0.10 -0.18 -20.69
N LEU A 212 0.08 -1.03 -19.64
CA LEU A 212 -0.43 -0.69 -18.31
C LEU A 212 0.40 -1.38 -17.21
N ARG A 213 1.21 -0.61 -16.47
CA ARG A 213 2.02 -1.15 -15.36
C ARG A 213 1.57 -0.56 -14.05
N ARG A 214 1.29 -1.42 -13.06
CA ARG A 214 1.05 -0.97 -11.68
C ARG A 214 2.41 -0.67 -11.05
N VAL A 215 2.60 0.57 -10.60
CA VAL A 215 3.92 1.05 -10.14
C VAL A 215 3.85 1.63 -8.73
N LEU A 216 5.01 1.68 -8.06
CA LEU A 216 5.21 2.33 -6.78
C LEU A 216 6.49 3.17 -6.83
N PRO A 217 6.45 4.45 -6.42
CA PRO A 217 7.60 5.34 -6.45
C PRO A 217 8.60 4.99 -5.33
N VAL A 218 9.85 4.73 -5.68
CA VAL A 218 10.96 4.54 -4.73
C VAL A 218 12.13 5.41 -5.17
N GLY A 219 12.48 6.41 -4.36
CA GLY A 219 13.42 7.45 -4.78
C GLY A 219 12.95 8.12 -6.08
N LYS A 220 13.80 8.09 -7.11
CA LYS A 220 13.48 8.65 -8.46
C LYS A 220 12.89 7.62 -9.43
N GLN A 221 12.69 6.37 -8.99
CA GLN A 221 12.26 5.26 -9.85
C GLN A 221 10.80 4.91 -9.62
N LEU A 222 10.15 4.36 -10.66
CA LEU A 222 8.82 3.74 -10.58
C LEU A 222 8.99 2.23 -10.69
N LEU A 223 8.82 1.52 -9.58
CA LEU A 223 9.01 0.06 -9.54
C LEU A 223 7.71 -0.66 -9.87
N ASP A 224 7.78 -1.60 -10.82
CA ASP A 224 6.74 -2.60 -11.06
C ASP A 224 7.05 -3.85 -10.23
N TRP A 225 6.26 -4.08 -9.18
CA TRP A 225 6.44 -5.23 -8.28
C TRP A 225 5.87 -6.55 -8.82
N SER A 226 5.28 -6.53 -10.02
CA SER A 226 4.82 -7.74 -10.72
C SER A 226 5.90 -8.34 -11.63
N GLU A 227 6.96 -7.59 -11.95
CA GLU A 227 8.00 -7.99 -12.89
C GLU A 227 8.85 -9.17 -12.39
N ARG A 228 9.22 -9.09 -11.11
CA ARG A 228 10.05 -10.07 -10.38
C ARG A 228 9.99 -9.84 -8.88
N THR A 229 10.37 -10.86 -8.13
CA THR A 229 10.60 -10.74 -6.69
C THR A 229 11.84 -9.88 -6.43
N ARG A 230 11.76 -9.01 -5.42
CA ARG A 230 12.88 -8.18 -4.95
C ARG A 230 13.49 -8.76 -3.68
N VAL A 231 14.82 -8.70 -3.57
CA VAL A 231 15.55 -9.22 -2.39
C VAL A 231 15.98 -8.06 -1.50
N MET A 232 15.51 -8.08 -0.25
CA MET A 232 15.88 -7.12 0.79
C MET A 232 16.90 -7.77 1.74
N GLY A 233 18.14 -7.29 1.71
CA GLY A 233 19.24 -7.74 2.58
C GLY A 233 19.17 -7.09 3.96
N ILE A 234 19.28 -7.88 5.02
CA ILE A 234 19.20 -7.40 6.41
C ILE A 234 20.58 -6.96 6.90
N LEU A 235 20.70 -5.70 7.31
CA LEU A 235 21.85 -5.15 8.03
C LEU A 235 21.44 -4.81 9.46
N ASN A 236 21.78 -5.68 10.41
CA ASN A 236 21.58 -5.40 11.84
C ASN A 236 22.83 -4.73 12.41
N LEU A 237 22.68 -3.53 12.96
CA LEU A 237 23.72 -2.82 13.69
C LEU A 237 23.68 -3.27 15.15
N THR A 238 24.47 -4.29 15.49
CA THR A 238 24.42 -4.90 16.83
C THR A 238 25.08 -4.02 17.91
N PRO A 239 24.59 -4.04 19.17
CA PRO A 239 25.13 -3.24 20.27
C PRO A 239 26.62 -3.49 20.53
N ASP A 240 27.04 -4.76 20.50
CA ASP A 240 28.40 -5.23 20.77
C ASP A 240 29.45 -4.57 19.85
N SER A 241 29.02 -4.10 18.67
CA SER A 241 29.89 -3.45 17.68
C SER A 241 30.23 -1.99 18.04
N PHE A 242 29.40 -1.34 18.86
CA PHE A 242 29.51 0.10 19.15
C PHE A 242 30.01 0.39 20.57
N SER A 243 29.99 -0.59 21.48
CA SER A 243 30.47 -0.46 22.86
C SER A 243 31.98 -0.70 23.03
N ASP A 244 32.60 -1.52 22.17
CA ASP A 244 33.87 -2.19 22.50
C ASP A 244 35.14 -1.62 21.80
N GLY A 245 35.09 -0.45 21.13
CA GLY A 245 36.35 0.23 20.75
C GLY A 245 36.42 1.06 19.46
N GLY A 246 35.33 1.23 18.69
CA GLY A 246 35.37 2.23 17.61
C GLY A 246 34.11 2.32 16.75
N LYS A 247 33.39 3.45 16.82
CA LYS A 247 32.28 3.79 15.88
C LYS A 247 32.70 3.66 14.40
N TYR A 248 33.97 3.87 14.07
CA TYR A 248 34.49 3.73 12.72
C TYR A 248 34.62 2.27 12.27
N GLN A 249 35.02 1.37 13.17
CA GLN A 249 35.18 -0.05 12.86
C GLN A 249 33.82 -0.72 12.60
N SER A 250 32.77 -0.29 13.31
CA SER A 250 31.40 -0.75 13.06
C SER A 250 30.84 -0.25 11.72
N VAL A 251 31.15 0.99 11.33
CA VAL A 251 30.77 1.53 10.00
C VAL A 251 31.50 0.80 8.87
N GLU A 252 32.80 0.57 8.98
CA GLU A 252 33.58 -0.15 7.95
C GLU A 252 33.08 -1.60 7.78
N ALA A 253 32.77 -2.28 8.89
CA ALA A 253 32.18 -3.62 8.86
C ALA A 253 30.80 -3.61 8.20
N ALA A 254 29.95 -2.63 8.53
CA ALA A 254 28.64 -2.46 7.91
C ALA A 254 28.74 -2.21 6.40
N VAL A 255 29.63 -1.30 5.99
CA VAL A 255 29.93 -1.01 4.57
C VAL A 255 30.41 -2.28 3.85
N SER A 256 31.32 -3.04 4.45
CA SER A 256 31.84 -4.28 3.86
C SER A 256 30.74 -5.33 3.69
N GLN A 257 29.87 -5.48 4.68
CA GLN A 257 28.72 -6.38 4.61
C GLN A 257 27.71 -5.94 3.54
N VAL A 258 27.48 -4.64 3.38
CA VAL A 258 26.59 -4.13 2.32
C VAL A 258 27.17 -4.34 0.93
N ARG A 259 28.48 -4.11 0.72
CA ARG A 259 29.15 -4.45 -0.53
C ARG A 259 28.97 -5.92 -0.90
N LEU A 260 29.11 -6.82 0.09
CA LEU A 260 28.85 -8.24 -0.11
C LEU A 260 27.39 -8.47 -0.54
N MET A 261 26.41 -7.97 0.21
CA MET A 261 24.99 -8.12 -0.13
C MET A 261 24.63 -7.57 -1.52
N ILE A 262 25.21 -6.43 -1.91
CA ILE A 262 25.03 -5.85 -3.25
C ILE A 262 25.63 -6.78 -4.32
N SER A 263 26.85 -7.28 -4.10
CA SER A 263 27.50 -8.22 -5.02
C SER A 263 26.75 -9.55 -5.15
N GLU A 264 26.08 -9.98 -4.09
CA GLU A 264 25.18 -11.14 -4.07
C GLU A 264 23.80 -10.84 -4.69
N GLY A 265 23.52 -9.57 -5.01
CA GLY A 265 22.36 -9.14 -5.78
C GLY A 265 21.18 -8.64 -4.96
N ALA A 266 21.40 -8.13 -3.75
CA ALA A 266 20.37 -7.40 -3.00
C ALA A 266 19.85 -6.21 -3.83
N ASP A 267 18.53 -5.98 -3.77
CA ASP A 267 17.86 -4.82 -4.37
C ASP A 267 17.69 -3.69 -3.35
N ILE A 268 17.43 -4.07 -2.10
CA ILE A 268 17.16 -3.17 -0.98
C ILE A 268 18.06 -3.60 0.18
N ILE A 269 18.69 -2.64 0.86
CA ILE A 269 19.39 -2.86 2.13
C ILE A 269 18.54 -2.30 3.24
N ASP A 270 18.15 -3.13 4.20
CA ASP A 270 17.32 -2.74 5.34
C ASP A 270 18.17 -2.66 6.60
N ILE A 271 18.31 -1.45 7.12
CA ILE A 271 19.21 -1.09 8.21
C ILE A 271 18.39 -0.99 9.50
N GLY A 272 18.69 -1.84 10.47
CA GLY A 272 18.04 -1.82 11.79
C GLY A 272 19.07 -1.78 12.91
N ALA A 273 18.88 -0.90 13.89
CA ALA A 273 19.71 -0.83 15.10
C ALA A 273 18.94 -1.19 16.38
N GLN A 274 17.61 -1.06 16.38
CA GLN A 274 16.76 -1.65 17.40
C GLN A 274 16.55 -3.15 17.17
N SER A 275 16.85 -3.96 18.18
CA SER A 275 16.51 -5.38 18.11
C SER A 275 15.02 -5.58 18.31
N THR A 276 14.37 -6.23 17.36
CA THR A 276 12.95 -6.61 17.43
C THR A 276 12.76 -8.08 17.81
N ARG A 277 13.82 -8.71 18.36
CA ARG A 277 13.76 -10.07 18.89
C ARG A 277 12.90 -10.11 20.17
N PRO A 278 12.23 -11.24 20.46
CA PRO A 278 11.49 -11.39 21.72
C PRO A 278 12.35 -11.04 22.93
N PHE A 279 11.80 -10.19 23.82
CA PHE A 279 12.42 -9.75 25.07
C PHE A 279 13.67 -8.85 24.91
N ALA A 280 13.88 -8.27 23.72
CA ALA A 280 14.93 -7.28 23.53
C ALA A 280 14.65 -5.99 24.30
N THR A 281 15.71 -5.39 24.84
CA THR A 281 15.65 -4.05 25.43
C THR A 281 15.42 -3.01 24.35
N MET A 282 14.49 -2.09 24.58
CA MET A 282 14.27 -0.95 23.70
C MET A 282 15.35 0.10 23.94
N ILE A 283 15.97 0.58 22.87
CA ILE A 283 16.89 1.71 22.88
C ILE A 283 16.10 2.99 22.62
N SER A 284 16.68 4.13 23.00
CA SER A 284 16.06 5.43 22.69
C SER A 284 16.20 5.77 21.20
N ALA A 285 15.34 6.64 20.69
CA ALA A 285 15.47 7.14 19.31
C ALA A 285 16.84 7.81 19.06
N ASP A 286 17.40 8.50 20.06
CA ASP A 286 18.73 9.13 19.93
C ASP A 286 19.85 8.10 19.84
N GLU A 287 19.77 7.03 20.63
CA GLU A 287 20.72 5.91 20.55
C GLU A 287 20.59 5.16 19.22
N GLU A 288 19.37 5.00 18.70
CA GLU A 288 19.14 4.40 17.39
C GLU A 288 19.76 5.26 16.27
N LEU A 289 19.55 6.58 16.29
CA LEU A 289 20.15 7.52 15.34
C LEU A 289 21.68 7.46 15.36
N ASP A 290 22.28 7.44 16.56
CA ASP A 290 23.73 7.38 16.75
C ASP A 290 24.38 6.15 16.09
N ARG A 291 23.60 5.07 15.93
CA ARG A 291 24.02 3.84 15.23
C ARG A 291 23.72 3.91 13.74
N VAL A 292 22.52 4.35 13.37
CA VAL A 292 22.02 4.31 11.98
C VAL A 292 22.67 5.37 11.09
N LEU A 293 22.71 6.63 11.52
CA LEU A 293 23.08 7.73 10.64
C LEU A 293 24.51 7.64 10.09
N PRO A 294 25.56 7.31 10.88
CA PRO A 294 26.91 7.19 10.34
C PRO A 294 27.02 6.10 9.26
N VAL A 295 26.26 5.02 9.40
CA VAL A 295 26.21 3.94 8.39
C VAL A 295 25.47 4.41 7.15
N VAL A 296 24.30 5.05 7.29
CA VAL A 296 23.53 5.60 6.16
C VAL A 296 24.38 6.57 5.34
N GLU A 297 25.07 7.51 5.98
CA GLU A 297 25.93 8.49 5.31
C GLU A 297 27.05 7.79 4.53
N ALA A 298 27.77 6.85 5.15
CA ALA A 298 28.83 6.10 4.49
C ALA A 298 28.31 5.26 3.31
N LEU A 299 27.12 4.66 3.43
CA LEU A 299 26.54 3.84 2.37
C LEU A 299 26.12 4.69 1.17
N LEU A 300 25.56 5.88 1.38
CA LEU A 300 25.14 6.77 0.29
C LEU A 300 26.29 7.30 -0.55
N GLU A 301 27.50 7.32 -0.02
CA GLU A 301 28.72 7.67 -0.76
C GLU A 301 29.29 6.51 -1.61
N LEU A 302 28.76 5.30 -1.45
CA LEU A 302 29.24 4.13 -2.21
C LEU A 302 28.71 4.14 -3.65
N PRO A 303 29.59 4.05 -4.67
CA PRO A 303 29.16 3.85 -6.04
C PRO A 303 28.30 2.59 -6.23
N GLU A 304 28.57 1.53 -5.45
CA GLU A 304 27.84 0.27 -5.52
C GLU A 304 26.35 0.39 -5.13
N MET A 305 25.98 1.49 -4.43
CA MET A 305 24.59 1.80 -4.11
C MET A 305 23.80 2.35 -5.31
N GLU A 306 24.45 2.69 -6.42
CA GLU A 306 23.75 3.13 -7.62
C GLU A 306 22.74 2.06 -8.09
N GLY A 307 21.47 2.47 -8.24
CA GLY A 307 20.39 1.58 -8.61
C GLY A 307 19.88 0.66 -7.49
N LYS A 308 20.38 0.79 -6.26
CA LYS A 308 19.93 0.09 -5.06
C LYS A 308 19.12 1.02 -4.15
N PHE A 309 18.34 0.44 -3.25
CA PHE A 309 17.53 1.19 -2.29
C PHE A 309 17.99 0.95 -0.85
N LEU A 310 17.77 1.96 0.00
CA LEU A 310 17.96 1.88 1.44
C LEU A 310 16.61 1.92 2.13
N SER A 311 16.42 1.05 3.11
CA SER A 311 15.29 1.02 4.03
C SER A 311 15.82 1.17 5.45
N VAL A 312 15.07 1.87 6.31
CA VAL A 312 15.33 1.94 7.75
C VAL A 312 14.28 1.14 8.51
N ASP A 313 14.72 0.15 9.28
CA ASP A 313 13.88 -0.69 10.16
C ASP A 313 13.75 0.00 11.52
N THR A 314 12.70 0.79 11.70
CA THR A 314 12.45 1.56 12.93
C THR A 314 10.96 1.77 13.16
N PHE A 315 10.58 1.80 14.44
CA PHE A 315 9.25 2.23 14.89
C PHE A 315 9.28 3.65 15.50
N HIS A 316 10.42 4.35 15.47
CA HIS A 316 10.55 5.73 15.93
C HIS A 316 10.41 6.70 14.76
N SER A 317 9.38 7.55 14.80
CA SER A 317 9.13 8.54 13.75
C SER A 317 10.28 9.54 13.57
N LYS A 318 10.98 9.89 14.67
CA LYS A 318 12.21 10.70 14.64
C LYS A 318 13.32 10.04 13.81
N VAL A 319 13.52 8.74 13.99
CA VAL A 319 14.55 7.98 13.25
C VAL A 319 14.18 7.90 11.77
N ALA A 320 12.92 7.61 11.47
CA ALA A 320 12.40 7.62 10.10
C ALA A 320 12.61 8.99 9.41
N GLN A 321 12.30 10.09 10.10
CA GLN A 321 12.46 11.45 9.57
C GLN A 321 13.92 11.76 9.23
N GLU A 322 14.83 11.58 10.19
CA GLU A 322 16.24 11.89 10.01
C GLU A 322 16.88 10.99 8.94
N ALA A 323 16.61 9.68 8.96
CA ALA A 323 17.15 8.75 7.98
C ALA A 323 16.71 9.08 6.55
N VAL A 324 15.42 9.39 6.34
CA VAL A 324 14.93 9.78 5.01
C VAL A 324 15.49 11.14 4.59
N SER A 325 15.65 12.10 5.51
CA SER A 325 16.28 13.39 5.20
C SER A 325 17.72 13.25 4.67
N LYS A 326 18.41 12.17 5.07
CA LYS A 326 19.76 11.85 4.61
C LYS A 326 19.78 11.12 3.27
N GLY A 327 18.66 10.53 2.81
CA GLY A 327 18.56 9.82 1.53
C GLY A 327 18.10 8.37 1.64
N VAL A 328 17.62 7.91 2.79
CA VAL A 328 16.94 6.61 2.90
C VAL A 328 15.64 6.65 2.08
N HIS A 329 15.33 5.53 1.41
CA HIS A 329 14.29 5.46 0.40
C HIS A 329 12.99 4.86 0.91
N LEU A 330 13.00 4.07 1.99
CA LEU A 330 11.82 3.41 2.57
C LEU A 330 11.87 3.47 4.11
N VAL A 331 10.70 3.46 4.74
CA VAL A 331 10.55 3.22 6.17
C VAL A 331 9.93 1.84 6.37
N ASN A 332 10.59 0.98 7.13
CA ASN A 332 10.11 -0.34 7.51
C ASN A 332 9.74 -0.35 8.99
N ASP A 333 8.44 -0.44 9.29
CA ASP A 333 7.94 -0.34 10.65
C ASP A 333 7.20 -1.62 11.07
N VAL A 334 7.86 -2.35 11.95
CA VAL A 334 7.34 -3.59 12.56
C VAL A 334 6.05 -3.39 13.36
N SER A 335 5.74 -2.15 13.77
CA SER A 335 4.58 -1.83 14.58
C SER A 335 3.41 -1.26 13.78
N SER A 336 3.58 -0.92 12.49
CA SER A 336 2.56 -0.18 11.72
C SER A 336 2.04 1.05 12.47
N GLY A 337 2.95 1.87 13.00
CA GLY A 337 2.66 3.12 13.70
C GLY A 337 2.11 2.95 15.12
N GLN A 338 1.96 1.72 15.62
CA GLN A 338 1.37 1.48 16.94
C GLN A 338 2.31 1.82 18.11
N LEU A 339 3.63 1.89 17.88
CA LEU A 339 4.60 2.26 18.91
C LEU A 339 5.00 3.74 18.90
N ASP A 340 4.63 4.49 17.86
CA ASP A 340 4.83 5.95 17.79
C ASP A 340 3.64 6.62 17.08
N PRO A 341 2.81 7.39 17.80
CA PRO A 341 1.60 7.99 17.24
C PRO A 341 1.88 9.02 16.14
N ASN A 342 3.12 9.51 16.00
CA ASN A 342 3.48 10.46 14.95
C ASN A 342 3.89 9.78 13.65
N MET A 343 4.15 8.46 13.65
CA MET A 343 4.74 7.73 12.53
C MET A 343 4.01 7.98 11.20
N PHE A 344 2.68 7.82 11.16
CA PHE A 344 1.94 8.03 9.92
C PHE A 344 2.01 9.46 9.41
N SER A 345 1.92 10.46 10.30
CA SER A 345 2.01 11.87 9.91
C SER A 345 3.39 12.22 9.34
N VAL A 346 4.45 11.68 9.95
CA VAL A 346 5.82 11.86 9.50
C VAL A 346 6.01 11.20 8.15
N VAL A 347 5.68 9.91 8.01
CA VAL A 347 5.83 9.18 6.74
C VAL A 347 5.01 9.80 5.60
N ALA A 348 3.79 10.29 5.88
CA ALA A 348 2.99 11.02 4.90
C ALA A 348 3.72 12.28 4.39
N SER A 349 4.39 13.02 5.28
CA SER A 349 5.18 14.21 4.91
C SER A 349 6.46 13.89 4.15
N LEU A 350 7.09 12.74 4.46
CA LEU A 350 8.33 12.28 3.82
C LEU A 350 8.08 11.81 2.38
N GLY A 351 6.88 11.29 2.11
CA GLY A 351 6.50 10.87 0.76
C GLY A 351 7.27 9.66 0.23
N VAL A 352 7.75 8.80 1.13
CA VAL A 352 8.45 7.54 0.82
C VAL A 352 7.55 6.32 1.04
N PRO A 353 7.85 5.17 0.42
CA PRO A 353 7.20 3.92 0.74
C PRO A 353 7.30 3.54 2.22
N TYR A 354 6.26 2.86 2.71
CA TYR A 354 6.09 2.46 4.09
C TYR A 354 5.72 0.98 4.17
N VAL A 355 6.58 0.20 4.81
CA VAL A 355 6.31 -1.21 5.11
C VAL A 355 5.54 -1.28 6.43
N MET A 356 4.32 -1.77 6.35
CA MET A 356 3.40 -1.95 7.47
C MET A 356 3.37 -3.42 7.86
N MET A 357 4.02 -3.75 8.98
CA MET A 357 4.02 -5.12 9.47
C MET A 357 2.92 -5.38 10.50
N HIS A 358 2.36 -6.59 10.48
CA HIS A 358 1.48 -7.08 11.53
C HIS A 358 2.26 -7.57 12.75
N MET A 359 2.01 -6.94 13.90
CA MET A 359 2.43 -7.39 15.22
C MET A 359 1.35 -7.06 16.25
N ARG A 360 1.14 -7.93 17.24
CA ARG A 360 0.34 -7.63 18.44
C ARG A 360 1.27 -7.40 19.63
N GLY A 361 1.03 -6.34 20.38
CA GLY A 361 1.90 -5.89 21.47
C GLY A 361 3.18 -5.25 20.94
N ASP A 362 4.28 -5.49 21.62
CA ASP A 362 5.61 -4.93 21.35
C ASP A 362 6.68 -6.04 21.44
N PRO A 363 7.98 -5.80 21.11
CA PRO A 363 9.01 -6.83 21.17
C PRO A 363 9.13 -7.58 22.51
N SER A 364 8.74 -6.95 23.63
CA SER A 364 8.75 -7.56 24.97
C SER A 364 7.49 -8.39 25.28
N THR A 365 6.34 -8.04 24.70
CA THR A 365 5.03 -8.67 25.00
C THR A 365 4.46 -9.54 23.87
N MET A 366 5.01 -9.47 22.66
CA MET A 366 4.45 -10.12 21.47
C MET A 366 4.32 -11.65 21.58
N GLN A 367 5.13 -12.29 22.42
CA GLN A 367 5.12 -13.75 22.62
C GLN A 367 4.27 -14.21 23.82
N ASN A 368 3.52 -13.31 24.45
CA ASN A 368 2.62 -13.68 25.55
C ASN A 368 1.38 -14.43 25.02
N ASP A 369 0.81 -15.31 25.83
CA ASP A 369 -0.29 -16.21 25.41
C ASP A 369 -1.49 -15.48 24.81
N GLY A 370 -1.84 -14.30 25.33
CA GLY A 370 -2.92 -13.48 24.80
C GLY A 370 -2.66 -12.99 23.36
N ASN A 371 -1.43 -12.58 23.05
CA ASN A 371 -1.06 -12.09 21.72
C ASN A 371 -0.91 -13.23 20.70
N LEU A 372 -0.62 -14.46 21.17
CA LEU A 372 -0.46 -15.65 20.34
C LEU A 372 -1.78 -16.36 19.98
N HIS A 373 -2.93 -15.85 20.41
CA HIS A 373 -4.23 -16.48 20.17
C HIS A 373 -4.86 -16.00 18.86
N TYR A 374 -5.03 -16.92 17.90
CA TYR A 374 -5.72 -16.69 16.63
C TYR A 374 -6.71 -17.82 16.39
N GLU A 375 -7.94 -17.48 16.02
CA GLU A 375 -8.92 -18.44 15.49
C GLU A 375 -8.62 -18.76 14.03
N ASN A 376 -8.33 -17.73 13.24
CA ASN A 376 -7.84 -17.84 11.88
C ASN A 376 -6.78 -16.75 11.65
N VAL A 377 -5.51 -17.16 11.62
CA VAL A 377 -4.41 -16.19 11.56
C VAL A 377 -4.45 -15.32 10.31
N CYS A 378 -4.70 -15.87 9.12
CA CYS A 378 -4.69 -15.10 7.88
C CYS A 378 -5.79 -14.04 7.88
N LYS A 379 -7.01 -14.41 8.28
CA LYS A 379 -8.15 -13.47 8.32
C LYS A 379 -7.97 -12.36 9.37
N GLN A 380 -7.47 -12.71 10.54
CA GLN A 380 -7.24 -11.73 11.61
C GLN A 380 -6.05 -10.82 11.28
N VAL A 381 -4.96 -11.35 10.73
CA VAL A 381 -3.83 -10.54 10.24
C VAL A 381 -4.29 -9.55 9.16
N ALA A 382 -5.08 -10.01 8.19
CA ALA A 382 -5.64 -9.13 7.15
C ALA A 382 -6.56 -8.06 7.75
N SER A 383 -7.47 -8.44 8.65
CA SER A 383 -8.41 -7.50 9.27
C SER A 383 -7.70 -6.43 10.11
N GLU A 384 -6.69 -6.84 10.89
CA GLU A 384 -5.91 -5.92 11.75
C GLU A 384 -5.01 -5.01 10.92
N LEU A 385 -4.30 -5.52 9.91
CA LEU A 385 -3.53 -4.69 8.98
C LEU A 385 -4.41 -3.70 8.22
N TYR A 386 -5.62 -4.10 7.82
CA TYR A 386 -6.53 -3.21 7.10
C TYR A 386 -6.94 -2.00 7.93
N LEU A 387 -7.09 -2.16 9.25
CA LEU A 387 -7.34 -1.02 10.15
C LEU A 387 -6.18 -0.02 10.09
N HIS A 388 -4.94 -0.51 10.16
CA HIS A 388 -3.77 0.35 10.05
C HIS A 388 -3.66 1.01 8.66
N ILE A 389 -3.93 0.29 7.57
CA ILE A 389 -3.94 0.84 6.20
C ILE A 389 -4.91 2.02 6.11
N ARG A 390 -6.12 1.88 6.65
CA ARG A 390 -7.13 2.96 6.66
C ARG A 390 -6.63 4.18 7.43
N ASP A 391 -5.97 3.96 8.56
CA ASP A 391 -5.44 5.03 9.41
C ASP A 391 -4.25 5.73 8.73
N ALA A 392 -3.41 4.99 8.00
CA ALA A 392 -2.34 5.51 7.16
C ALA A 392 -2.88 6.35 5.99
N GLU A 393 -3.89 5.86 5.26
CA GLU A 393 -4.56 6.62 4.19
C GLU A 393 -5.19 7.91 4.70
N SER A 394 -5.86 7.85 5.85
CA SER A 394 -6.47 9.02 6.50
C SER A 394 -5.43 10.04 6.94
N SER A 395 -4.20 9.60 7.23
CA SER A 395 -3.05 10.45 7.54
C SER A 395 -2.36 11.01 6.30
N GLY A 396 -2.74 10.55 5.10
CA GLY A 396 -2.20 11.03 3.82
C GLY A 396 -1.13 10.12 3.20
N ILE A 397 -0.98 8.88 3.66
CA ILE A 397 -0.13 7.88 3.00
C ILE A 397 -0.97 7.14 1.95
N PRO A 398 -0.80 7.40 0.65
CA PRO A 398 -1.62 6.77 -0.37
C PRO A 398 -1.27 5.28 -0.54
N ALA A 399 -2.24 4.48 -1.02
CA ALA A 399 -2.06 3.05 -1.26
C ALA A 399 -0.83 2.70 -2.12
N TRP A 400 -0.48 3.56 -3.08
CA TRP A 400 0.72 3.39 -3.91
C TRP A 400 2.05 3.64 -3.18
N ARG A 401 2.05 3.91 -1.87
CA ARG A 401 3.25 3.93 -1.03
C ARG A 401 3.27 2.81 0.00
N LEU A 402 2.23 2.00 0.08
CA LEU A 402 2.13 0.95 1.09
C LEU A 402 2.76 -0.34 0.60
N ILE A 403 3.46 -1.02 1.52
CA ILE A 403 3.91 -2.40 1.42
C ILE A 403 3.41 -3.08 2.70
N ILE A 404 2.88 -4.29 2.62
CA ILE A 404 2.39 -5.01 3.81
C ILE A 404 3.28 -6.20 4.14
N ASP A 405 3.51 -6.43 5.43
CA ASP A 405 4.20 -7.62 5.94
C ASP A 405 3.27 -8.34 6.96
N PRO A 406 2.89 -9.60 6.74
CA PRO A 406 2.05 -10.34 7.68
C PRO A 406 2.77 -10.71 9.00
N GLY A 407 4.04 -10.37 9.15
CA GLY A 407 4.80 -10.43 10.39
C GLY A 407 5.19 -11.84 10.80
N ILE A 408 5.93 -12.54 9.93
CA ILE A 408 6.43 -13.89 10.24
C ILE A 408 7.32 -13.86 11.50
N GLY A 409 6.92 -14.64 12.49
CA GLY A 409 7.58 -14.76 13.79
C GLY A 409 7.22 -13.68 14.81
N PHE A 410 6.32 -12.75 14.50
CA PHE A 410 5.92 -11.66 15.39
C PHE A 410 4.51 -11.88 15.94
N SER A 411 4.39 -12.27 17.20
CA SER A 411 3.10 -12.70 17.79
C SER A 411 2.49 -13.94 17.13
N LYS A 412 3.31 -14.85 16.56
CA LYS A 412 2.83 -16.08 15.90
C LYS A 412 3.52 -17.32 16.46
N LYS A 413 2.73 -18.38 16.66
CA LYS A 413 3.24 -19.74 16.90
C LYS A 413 3.75 -20.36 15.60
N THR A 414 4.52 -21.45 15.68
CA THR A 414 5.01 -22.20 14.51
C THR A 414 3.91 -22.53 13.51
N LYS A 415 2.76 -23.04 13.97
CA LYS A 415 1.59 -23.32 13.13
C LYS A 415 1.10 -22.08 12.37
N HIS A 416 0.97 -20.94 13.05
CA HIS A 416 0.51 -19.69 12.45
C HIS A 416 1.48 -19.18 11.37
N ASN A 417 2.79 -19.29 11.59
CA ASN A 417 3.78 -18.92 10.57
C ASN A 417 3.66 -19.77 9.30
N LEU A 418 3.39 -21.08 9.45
CA LEU A 418 3.15 -21.98 8.31
C LEU A 418 1.86 -21.60 7.58
N GLU A 419 0.77 -21.35 8.31
CA GLU A 419 -0.52 -20.94 7.75
C GLU A 419 -0.39 -19.65 6.94
N ILE A 420 0.32 -18.64 7.46
CA ILE A 420 0.59 -17.38 6.73
C ILE A 420 1.40 -17.63 5.45
N LEU A 421 2.51 -18.40 5.52
CA LEU A 421 3.36 -18.65 4.35
C LEU A 421 2.59 -19.31 3.20
N SER A 422 1.66 -20.23 3.52
CA SER A 422 0.77 -20.86 2.55
C SER A 422 -0.49 -20.05 2.20
N GLY A 423 -0.78 -18.99 2.95
CA GLY A 423 -2.07 -18.31 2.98
C GLY A 423 -2.01 -16.83 2.59
N LEU A 424 -0.94 -16.37 1.94
CA LEU A 424 -0.81 -14.99 1.47
C LEU A 424 -1.93 -14.60 0.48
N GLU A 425 -2.39 -15.53 -0.35
CA GLU A 425 -3.54 -15.31 -1.24
C GLU A 425 -4.81 -15.03 -0.43
N THR A 426 -5.07 -15.78 0.65
CA THR A 426 -6.20 -15.52 1.56
C THR A 426 -6.12 -14.14 2.21
N ILE A 427 -4.92 -13.67 2.57
CA ILE A 427 -4.74 -12.31 3.12
C ILE A 427 -5.15 -11.26 2.07
N ARG A 428 -4.75 -11.44 0.80
CA ARG A 428 -5.17 -10.54 -0.30
C ARG A 428 -6.68 -10.60 -0.54
N GLU A 429 -7.27 -11.79 -0.52
CA GLU A 429 -8.71 -11.97 -0.69
C GLU A 429 -9.49 -11.22 0.40
N GLU A 430 -9.08 -11.31 1.65
CA GLU A 430 -9.73 -10.60 2.76
C GLU A 430 -9.57 -9.08 2.63
N PHE A 431 -8.42 -8.55 2.16
CA PHE A 431 -8.30 -7.14 1.80
C PHE A 431 -9.25 -6.74 0.67
N SER A 432 -9.37 -7.58 -0.36
CA SER A 432 -10.19 -7.29 -1.55
C SER A 432 -11.65 -7.02 -1.20
N VAL A 433 -12.16 -7.60 -0.12
CA VAL A 433 -13.52 -7.36 0.38
C VAL A 433 -13.75 -5.88 0.70
N LYS A 434 -12.71 -5.18 1.17
CA LYS A 434 -12.81 -3.79 1.62
C LYS A 434 -12.17 -2.79 0.66
N SER A 435 -11.03 -3.13 0.07
CA SER A 435 -10.28 -2.30 -0.86
C SER A 435 -9.44 -3.16 -1.80
N LEU A 436 -9.68 -3.03 -3.10
CA LEU A 436 -8.87 -3.68 -4.12
C LEU A 436 -7.46 -3.09 -4.18
N ALA A 437 -7.30 -1.77 -3.99
CA ALA A 437 -5.98 -1.14 -3.86
C ALA A 437 -5.14 -1.83 -2.77
N ALA A 438 -5.70 -2.03 -1.58
CA ALA A 438 -5.04 -2.73 -0.47
C ALA A 438 -4.70 -4.18 -0.82
N SER A 439 -5.54 -4.87 -1.60
CA SER A 439 -5.23 -6.24 -2.06
C SER A 439 -4.10 -6.31 -3.09
N HIS A 440 -3.78 -5.19 -3.76
CA HIS A 440 -2.76 -5.09 -4.79
C HIS A 440 -1.42 -4.57 -4.30
N VAL A 441 -1.34 -4.05 -3.06
CA VAL A 441 -0.06 -3.60 -2.48
C VAL A 441 0.96 -4.74 -2.43
N PRO A 442 2.26 -4.46 -2.56
CA PRO A 442 3.29 -5.48 -2.45
C PRO A 442 3.27 -6.16 -1.08
N ILE A 443 3.50 -7.47 -1.06
CA ILE A 443 3.70 -8.23 0.18
C ILE A 443 5.19 -8.46 0.39
N LEU A 444 5.69 -8.05 1.56
CA LEU A 444 7.00 -8.42 2.07
C LEU A 444 6.87 -9.63 3.01
N VAL A 445 7.80 -10.58 2.92
CA VAL A 445 7.93 -11.66 3.92
C VAL A 445 9.36 -11.76 4.44
N GLY A 446 9.50 -11.83 5.77
CA GLY A 446 10.80 -11.98 6.45
C GLY A 446 10.93 -13.28 7.28
N PRO A 447 10.94 -14.49 6.67
CA PRO A 447 11.09 -15.75 7.41
C PRO A 447 12.53 -16.01 7.88
N SER A 448 13.51 -15.24 7.41
CA SER A 448 14.93 -15.55 7.52
C SER A 448 15.40 -15.79 8.95
N ARG A 449 15.97 -16.99 9.16
CA ARG A 449 16.55 -17.46 10.42
C ARG A 449 15.61 -17.43 11.64
N LYS A 450 14.29 -17.28 11.43
CA LYS A 450 13.30 -17.24 12.51
C LYS A 450 13.23 -18.57 13.28
N ARG A 451 12.85 -18.49 14.56
CA ARG A 451 12.86 -19.63 15.51
C ARG A 451 12.07 -20.83 15.02
N PHE A 452 10.88 -20.60 14.45
CA PHE A 452 10.00 -21.68 13.98
C PHE A 452 10.66 -22.60 12.93
N LEU A 453 11.59 -22.08 12.11
CA LEU A 453 12.37 -22.89 11.17
C LEU A 453 13.34 -23.81 11.91
N GLY A 454 13.98 -23.29 12.97
CA GLY A 454 14.86 -24.05 13.85
C GLY A 454 14.11 -25.17 14.56
N ASP A 455 12.89 -24.89 15.02
CA ASP A 455 12.04 -25.85 15.73
C ASP A 455 11.60 -26.99 14.80
N ILE A 456 11.24 -26.68 13.54
CA ILE A 456 10.82 -27.70 12.55
C ILE A 456 12.01 -28.54 12.06
N CYS A 457 13.14 -27.90 11.77
CA CYS A 457 14.29 -28.53 11.12
C CYS A 457 15.38 -28.99 12.10
N ASN A 458 15.15 -28.88 13.40
CA ASN A 458 16.14 -29.16 14.46
C ASN A 458 17.46 -28.38 14.27
N ARG A 459 17.34 -27.07 14.01
CA ARG A 459 18.47 -26.14 13.82
C ARG A 459 18.48 -25.07 14.93
N PRO A 460 19.16 -25.32 16.06
CA PRO A 460 19.15 -24.39 17.20
C PRO A 460 19.87 -23.07 16.88
N ASN A 461 20.94 -23.10 16.09
CA ASN A 461 21.65 -21.88 15.69
C ASN A 461 20.91 -21.18 14.54
N ALA A 462 20.88 -19.85 14.57
CA ALA A 462 20.20 -19.05 13.57
C ALA A 462 20.80 -19.23 12.16
N ILE A 463 22.13 -19.30 12.06
CA ILE A 463 22.83 -19.42 10.77
C ILE A 463 22.56 -20.76 10.06
N ASP A 464 22.40 -21.85 10.82
CA ASP A 464 22.11 -23.19 10.29
C ASP A 464 20.69 -23.30 9.68
N ARG A 465 19.87 -22.24 9.79
CA ARG A 465 18.51 -22.16 9.25
C ARG A 465 18.46 -21.56 7.85
N ASP A 466 19.59 -21.22 7.24
CA ASP A 466 19.62 -20.65 5.88
C ASP A 466 18.97 -21.60 4.83
N PRO A 467 19.22 -22.93 4.82
CA PRO A 467 18.50 -23.84 3.92
C PRO A 467 16.98 -23.84 4.14
N ALA A 468 16.53 -23.83 5.40
CA ALA A 468 15.11 -23.75 5.74
C ALA A 468 14.50 -22.39 5.36
N THR A 469 15.30 -21.32 5.43
CA THR A 469 14.92 -19.98 4.98
C THR A 469 14.65 -19.98 3.48
N VAL A 470 15.54 -20.57 2.68
CA VAL A 470 15.37 -20.69 1.22
C VAL A 470 14.07 -21.42 0.88
N SER A 471 13.74 -22.51 1.59
CA SER A 471 12.46 -23.21 1.43
C SER A 471 11.24 -22.33 1.80
N ALA A 472 11.32 -21.59 2.90
CA ALA A 472 10.23 -20.70 3.33
C ALA A 472 10.03 -19.52 2.37
N VAL A 473 11.12 -18.94 1.86
CA VAL A 473 11.11 -17.90 0.84
C VAL A 473 10.50 -18.41 -0.46
N THR A 474 10.91 -19.60 -0.92
CA THR A 474 10.33 -20.26 -2.09
C THR A 474 8.81 -20.40 -1.94
N SER A 475 8.35 -20.87 -0.77
CA SER A 475 6.91 -20.96 -0.46
C SER A 475 6.22 -19.60 -0.49
N GLY A 476 6.79 -18.57 0.14
CA GLY A 476 6.23 -17.23 0.15
C GLY A 476 6.08 -16.62 -1.25
N ILE A 477 7.11 -16.73 -2.10
CA ILE A 477 7.08 -16.19 -3.46
C ILE A 477 6.01 -16.89 -4.30
N LEU A 478 5.96 -18.23 -4.27
CA LEU A 478 4.97 -19.00 -5.03
C LEU A 478 3.52 -18.73 -4.58
N ASN A 479 3.33 -18.21 -3.37
CA ASN A 479 2.03 -17.77 -2.83
C ASN A 479 1.79 -16.26 -2.94
N GLY A 480 2.68 -15.49 -3.59
CA GLY A 480 2.43 -14.09 -3.95
C GLY A 480 3.16 -13.03 -3.12
N ALA A 481 4.25 -13.38 -2.43
CA ALA A 481 5.19 -12.39 -1.90
C ALA A 481 5.94 -11.68 -3.04
N ASN A 482 6.11 -10.36 -2.92
CA ASN A 482 6.82 -9.51 -3.87
C ASN A 482 8.23 -9.17 -3.40
N ILE A 483 8.44 -9.17 -2.08
CA ILE A 483 9.71 -8.81 -1.43
C ILE A 483 10.06 -9.88 -0.40
N VAL A 484 11.31 -10.32 -0.38
CA VAL A 484 11.81 -11.27 0.61
C VAL A 484 12.94 -10.64 1.41
N ARG A 485 12.79 -10.61 2.74
CA ARG A 485 13.75 -10.00 3.68
C ARG A 485 14.64 -11.07 4.30
N VAL A 486 15.94 -11.06 3.97
CA VAL A 486 16.86 -12.19 4.19
C VAL A 486 18.26 -11.80 4.65
N HIS A 487 18.92 -12.69 5.41
CA HIS A 487 20.32 -12.54 5.80
C HIS A 487 21.30 -13.06 4.74
N ASN A 488 21.03 -14.25 4.17
CA ASN A 488 21.82 -14.84 3.09
C ASN A 488 21.19 -14.42 1.76
N VAL A 489 21.77 -13.42 1.11
CA VAL A 489 21.20 -12.79 -0.10
C VAL A 489 21.36 -13.72 -1.29
N ARG A 490 22.58 -14.24 -1.51
CA ARG A 490 22.89 -15.08 -2.68
C ARG A 490 21.91 -16.23 -2.86
N ASP A 491 21.74 -17.06 -1.83
CA ASP A 491 20.96 -18.30 -1.97
C ASP A 491 19.46 -18.01 -2.11
N ASN A 492 18.97 -16.91 -1.50
CA ASN A 492 17.57 -16.49 -1.63
C ASN A 492 17.29 -15.75 -2.95
N LEU A 493 18.30 -15.10 -3.56
CA LEU A 493 18.18 -14.57 -4.92
C LEU A 493 18.02 -15.69 -5.94
N ASP A 494 18.76 -16.80 -5.80
CA ASP A 494 18.61 -17.95 -6.68
C ASP A 494 17.21 -18.57 -6.54
N ALA A 495 16.71 -18.69 -5.30
CA ALA A 495 15.33 -19.12 -5.04
C ALA A 495 14.30 -18.18 -5.69
N ALA A 496 14.50 -16.87 -5.56
CA ALA A 496 13.62 -15.87 -6.16
C ALA A 496 13.59 -15.95 -7.69
N ARG A 497 14.77 -16.01 -8.33
CA ARG A 497 14.89 -16.16 -9.78
C ARG A 497 14.21 -17.43 -10.31
N LEU A 498 14.40 -18.55 -9.61
CA LEU A 498 13.77 -19.81 -9.98
C LEU A 498 12.23 -19.72 -9.83
N CYS A 499 11.75 -19.17 -8.73
CA CYS A 499 10.30 -18.97 -8.52
C CYS A 499 9.69 -18.05 -9.58
N ASP A 500 10.34 -16.92 -9.89
CA ASP A 500 9.88 -15.98 -10.91
C ASP A 500 9.84 -16.65 -12.30
N ALA A 501 10.83 -17.47 -12.64
CA ALA A 501 10.85 -18.24 -13.88
C ALA A 501 9.69 -19.25 -13.94
N LEU A 502 9.41 -19.95 -12.84
CA LEU A 502 8.27 -20.88 -12.74
C LEU A 502 6.92 -20.16 -12.88
N LEU A 503 6.76 -19.00 -12.24
CA LEU A 503 5.54 -18.20 -12.32
C LEU A 503 5.31 -17.67 -13.74
N LYS A 504 6.36 -17.17 -14.41
CA LYS A 504 6.31 -16.75 -15.82
C LYS A 504 5.94 -17.91 -16.73
N TYR A 505 6.56 -19.08 -16.54
CA TYR A 505 6.22 -20.28 -17.30
C TYR A 505 4.75 -20.66 -17.15
N ARG A 506 4.19 -20.63 -15.92
CA ARG A 506 2.77 -20.91 -15.67
C ARG A 506 1.82 -19.93 -16.36
N GLN A 507 2.21 -18.66 -16.48
CA GLN A 507 1.41 -17.64 -17.17
C GLN A 507 1.39 -17.83 -18.69
N SER A 508 2.43 -18.42 -19.29
CA SER A 508 2.48 -18.68 -20.73
C SER A 508 1.52 -19.77 -21.25
N TYR A 509 0.92 -20.58 -20.35
CA TYR A 509 -0.04 -21.64 -20.70
C TYR A 509 -1.48 -21.33 -20.26
N LEU A 510 -1.73 -20.14 -19.74
CA LEU A 510 -3.06 -19.62 -19.37
C LEU A 510 -3.48 -18.54 -20.36
#